data_AF-A0A4Q4UEL5-F1
#
_entry.id   AF-A0A4Q4UEL5-F1
#
_cell.length_a   1.000
_cell.length_b   1.000
_cell.length_c   1.000
_cell.angle_alpha   90.00
_cell.angle_beta   90.00
_cell.angle_gamma   90.00
#
_symmetry.space_group_name_H-M   'P 1'
#
loop_
_entity.id
_entity.type
_entity.pdbx_description
1 polymer ?
#
loop_
_entity_poly.entity_id
_entity_poly.type
_entity_poly.pdbx_seq_one_letter_code
_entity_poly.pdbx_strand_id
1 'polypeptide(L)'
;MTGAYPQLSNYLDSLGHANPDLKILELGAGTGGATRVAMKGLCGPNGIKRYRQYTLTDISPGFLTSARESMSEFRVVDFAVLNIEEDPLEQGFELAYDVVMAS
;
A
#
# COMPACT_ATOMS: atom_id res chain seq x y z
N MET A 1 0.20 18.76 12.73
CA MET A 1 -0.65 18.37 11.59
C MET A 1 -1.60 17.31 12.12
N THR A 2 -2.86 17.64 12.36
CA THR A 2 -3.92 16.70 12.78
C THR A 2 -4.61 16.16 11.52
N GLY A 3 -4.78 14.84 11.41
CA GLY A 3 -5.48 14.20 10.28
C GLY A 3 -4.89 12.83 9.96
N ALA A 4 -5.63 11.97 9.24
CA ALA A 4 -5.41 10.52 9.10
C ALA A 4 -4.00 10.07 8.68
N TYR A 5 -3.25 10.91 7.96
CA TYR A 5 -1.94 10.55 7.39
C TYR A 5 -0.84 10.37 8.46
N PRO A 6 -0.65 11.31 9.40
CA PRO A 6 0.18 11.08 10.58
C PRO A 6 -0.13 9.78 11.34
N GLN A 7 -1.41 9.44 11.57
CA GLN A 7 -1.73 8.18 12.27
C GLN A 7 -1.38 6.96 11.42
N LEU A 8 -1.70 6.98 10.12
CA LEU A 8 -1.34 5.91 9.19
C LEU A 8 0.18 5.66 9.19
N SER A 9 0.98 6.72 9.06
CA SER A 9 2.44 6.61 9.07
C SER A 9 2.97 6.01 10.36
N ASN A 10 2.49 6.49 11.52
CA ASN A 10 2.95 6.01 12.83
C ASN A 10 2.52 4.55 13.09
N TYR A 11 1.32 4.19 12.65
CA TYR A 11 0.80 2.83 12.79
C TYR A 11 1.62 1.84 11.95
N LEU A 12 1.87 2.18 10.68
CA LEU A 12 2.66 1.33 9.79
C LEU A 12 4.14 1.26 10.18
N ASP A 13 4.72 2.35 10.72
CA ASP A 13 6.06 2.32 11.30
C ASP A 13 6.15 1.31 12.46
N SER A 14 5.15 1.32 13.35
CA SER A 14 5.07 0.39 14.48
C SER A 14 4.89 -1.05 14.02
N LEU A 15 3.99 -1.30 13.06
CA LEU A 15 3.76 -2.64 12.50
C LEU A 15 4.99 -3.18 11.78
N GLY A 16 5.61 -2.39 10.90
CA GLY A 16 6.82 -2.80 10.18
C GLY A 16 8.00 -3.04 11.12
N HIS A 17 8.10 -2.31 12.23
CA HIS A 17 9.07 -2.59 13.27
C HIS A 17 8.83 -3.95 13.96
N ALA A 18 7.57 -4.27 14.29
CA ALA A 18 7.20 -5.51 14.95
C ALA A 18 7.30 -6.73 14.04
N ASN A 19 6.93 -6.59 12.76
CA ASN A 19 6.99 -7.65 11.76
C ASN A 19 7.43 -7.06 10.41
N PRO A 20 8.67 -7.29 9.95
CA PRO A 20 9.11 -6.82 8.64
C PRO A 20 8.62 -7.70 7.47
N ASP A 21 7.90 -8.80 7.74
CA ASP A 21 7.39 -9.74 6.71
C ASP A 21 5.94 -9.43 6.26
N LEU A 22 5.41 -8.26 6.60
CA LEU A 22 4.02 -7.90 6.32
C LEU A 22 3.68 -7.96 4.83
N LYS A 23 2.53 -8.57 4.52
CA LYS A 23 1.81 -8.44 3.25
C LYS A 23 0.68 -7.44 3.39
N ILE A 24 0.78 -6.35 2.65
CA ILE A 24 -0.12 -5.19 2.74
C ILE A 24 -0.88 -5.04 1.42
N LEU A 25 -2.20 -4.86 1.51
CA LEU A 25 -3.08 -4.54 0.40
C LEU A 25 -3.72 -3.16 0.61
N GLU A 26 -3.60 -2.27 -0.37
CA GLU A 26 -4.29 -0.98 -0.38
C GLU A 26 -5.40 -1.00 -1.43
N LEU A 27 -6.63 -0.73 -1.00
CA LEU A 27 -7.84 -0.67 -1.81
C LEU A 27 -8.16 0.78 -2.19
N GLY A 28 -8.47 1.02 -3.46
CA GLY A 28 -8.90 2.34 -3.93
C GLY A 28 -7.83 3.41 -3.77
N ALA A 29 -6.56 3.07 -4.00
CA ALA A 29 -5.44 3.97 -3.72
C ALA A 29 -5.42 5.23 -4.61
N GLY A 30 -6.18 5.23 -5.72
CA GLY A 30 -6.17 6.28 -6.72
C GLY A 30 -4.75 6.58 -7.20
N THR A 31 -4.31 7.84 -7.04
CA THR A 31 -2.98 8.30 -7.45
C THR A 31 -1.88 8.04 -6.41
N GLY A 32 -2.18 7.34 -5.31
CA GLY A 32 -1.20 6.91 -4.31
C GLY A 32 -0.91 7.94 -3.20
N GLY A 33 -1.89 8.79 -2.86
CA GLY A 33 -1.74 9.78 -1.80
C GLY A 33 -1.45 9.15 -0.43
N ALA A 34 -2.26 8.18 -0.03
CA ALA A 34 -2.07 7.42 1.20
C ALA A 34 -0.86 6.47 1.09
N THR A 35 -0.65 5.81 -0.06
CA THR A 35 0.53 4.98 -0.34
C THR A 35 1.85 5.70 -0.03
N ARG A 36 2.01 6.97 -0.44
CA ARG A 36 3.25 7.73 -0.16
C ARG A 36 3.50 7.92 1.33
N VAL A 37 2.44 8.09 2.10
CA VAL A 37 2.51 8.21 3.56
C VAL A 37 2.86 6.86 4.18
N ALA A 38 2.25 5.78 3.67
CA ALA A 38 2.55 4.42 4.08
C ALA A 38 4.02 4.06 3.84
N MET A 39 4.57 4.39 2.66
CA MET A 39 5.98 4.15 2.33
C MET A 39 6.94 4.87 3.28
N LYS A 40 6.61 6.10 3.70
CA LYS A 40 7.42 6.83 4.70
C LYS A 40 7.46 6.11 6.05
N GLY A 41 6.32 5.60 6.51
CA GLY A 41 6.26 4.80 7.73
C GLY A 41 7.03 3.49 7.60
N LEU A 42 6.82 2.75 6.52
CA LEU A 42 7.37 1.41 6.33
C LEU A 42 8.87 1.38 6.00
N CYS A 43 9.42 2.42 5.38
CA CYS A 43 10.86 2.49 5.06
C CYS A 43 11.67 3.28 6.10
N GLY A 44 11.01 4.11 6.92
CA GLY A 44 11.66 4.92 7.95
C GLY A 44 12.73 5.89 7.41
N PRO A 45 13.49 6.55 8.29
CA PRO A 45 14.50 7.55 7.89
C PRO A 45 15.77 6.94 7.26
N ASN A 46 16.01 5.64 7.45
CA ASN A 46 17.17 4.94 6.85
C ASN A 46 16.87 4.34 5.47
N GLY A 47 15.61 4.42 5.00
CA GLY A 47 15.18 3.86 3.72
C GLY A 47 15.14 2.34 3.67
N ILE A 48 15.27 1.65 4.81
CA ILE A 48 15.24 0.19 4.86
C ILE A 48 13.80 -0.29 4.88
N LYS A 49 13.43 -1.06 3.86
CA LYS A 49 12.11 -1.67 3.70
C LYS A 49 11.78 -2.59 4.89
N ARG A 50 10.63 -2.37 5.55
CA ARG A 50 10.12 -3.22 6.64
C ARG A 50 8.74 -3.84 6.34
N TYR A 51 8.62 -4.41 5.15
CA TYR A 51 7.46 -5.18 4.72
C TYR A 51 7.90 -6.19 3.65
N ARG A 52 7.18 -7.29 3.49
CA ARG A 52 7.42 -8.24 2.41
C ARG A 52 6.78 -7.79 1.11
N GLN A 53 5.51 -7.41 1.15
CA GLN A 53 4.76 -7.08 -0.06
C GLN A 53 3.81 -5.92 0.21
N TYR A 54 3.70 -5.01 -0.77
CA TYR A 54 2.72 -3.95 -0.76
C TYR A 54 2.05 -3.93 -2.13
N THR A 55 0.77 -4.28 -2.16
CA THR A 55 -0.03 -4.29 -3.39
C THR A 55 -0.99 -3.11 -3.37
N LEU A 56 -0.75 -2.17 -4.26
CA LEU A 56 -1.60 -1.02 -4.51
C LEU A 56 -2.66 -1.41 -5.53
N THR A 57 -3.93 -1.22 -5.17
CA THR A 57 -5.05 -1.53 -6.05
C THR A 57 -6.02 -0.38 -6.22
N ASP A 58 -6.67 -0.38 -7.39
CA ASP A 58 -7.74 0.54 -7.73
C ASP A 58 -8.60 -0.11 -8.83
N ILE A 59 -9.87 0.30 -8.93
CA ILE A 59 -10.77 -0.15 -10.00
C ILE A 59 -10.36 0.46 -11.35
N SER A 60 -9.68 1.62 -11.34
CA SER A 60 -9.26 2.37 -12.53
C SER A 60 -7.80 2.09 -12.88
N PRO A 61 -7.52 1.42 -14.01
CA PRO A 61 -6.15 1.20 -14.49
C PRO A 61 -5.39 2.50 -14.79
N GLY A 62 -6.12 3.58 -15.12
CA GLY A 62 -5.54 4.89 -15.39
C GLY A 62 -4.85 5.48 -14.16
N PHE A 63 -5.47 5.33 -12.98
CA PHE A 63 -4.87 5.79 -11.73
C PHE A 63 -3.63 4.98 -11.36
N LEU A 64 -3.65 3.66 -11.56
CA LEU A 64 -2.48 2.79 -11.34
C LEU A 64 -1.30 3.19 -12.23
N THR A 65 -1.57 3.58 -13.48
CA THR A 65 -0.53 4.05 -14.41
C THR A 65 0.14 5.32 -13.88
N SER A 66 -0.66 6.32 -13.49
CA SER A 66 -0.14 7.56 -12.90
C SER A 66 0.57 7.34 -11.56
N ALA A 67 0.03 6.45 -10.71
CA ALA A 67 0.66 6.07 -9.45
C ALA A 67 2.04 5.45 -9.70
N ARG A 68 2.14 4.48 -10.61
CA ARG A 68 3.40 3.81 -10.97
C ARG A 68 4.46 4.78 -11.48
N GLU A 69 4.10 5.71 -12.36
CA GLU A 69 5.03 6.73 -12.85
C GLU A 69 5.53 7.63 -11.72
N SER A 70 4.60 8.13 -10.91
CA SER A 70 4.89 9.07 -9.84
C SER A 70 5.61 8.44 -8.64
N MET A 71 5.54 7.11 -8.50
CA MET A 71 6.12 6.31 -7.41
C MET A 71 7.29 5.45 -7.87
N SER A 72 7.89 5.77 -9.02
CA SER A 72 9.03 5.04 -9.60
C SER A 72 10.27 4.98 -8.69
N GLU A 73 10.38 5.86 -7.69
CA GLU A 73 11.38 5.80 -6.62
C GLU A 73 11.19 4.58 -5.69
N PHE A 74 9.94 4.12 -5.52
CA PHE A 74 9.57 2.98 -4.70
C PHE A 74 9.57 1.71 -5.54
N ARG A 75 10.75 1.07 -5.66
CA ARG A 75 10.94 -0.14 -6.48
C ARG A 75 10.19 -1.40 -6.00
N VAL A 76 9.43 -1.34 -4.91
CA VAL A 76 8.88 -2.52 -4.23
C VAL A 76 7.39 -2.39 -3.92
N VAL A 77 6.63 -1.84 -4.86
CA VAL A 77 5.17 -1.76 -4.83
C VAL A 77 4.61 -2.50 -6.03
N ASP A 78 3.72 -3.44 -5.80
CA ASP A 78 2.95 -4.12 -6.84
C ASP A 78 1.71 -3.29 -7.17
N PHE A 79 1.31 -3.25 -8.44
CA PHE A 79 0.12 -2.52 -8.89
C PHE A 79 -0.81 -3.51 -9.57
N ALA A 80 -2.06 -3.58 -9.12
CA ALA A 80 -3.05 -4.49 -9.68
C ALA A 80 -4.45 -3.86 -9.68
N VAL A 81 -5.25 -4.16 -10.69
CA VAL A 81 -6.64 -3.74 -10.73
C VAL A 81 -7.44 -4.63 -9.78
N LEU A 82 -8.27 -4.03 -8.93
CA LEU A 82 -9.17 -4.76 -8.05
C LEU A 82 -10.50 -4.01 -7.94
N ASN A 83 -11.59 -4.69 -8.30
CA ASN A 83 -12.94 -4.29 -7.95
C ASN A 83 -13.34 -5.00 -6.65
N ILE A 84 -13.37 -4.28 -5.53
CA ILE A 84 -13.73 -4.87 -4.23
C ILE A 84 -15.22 -5.24 -4.10
N GLU A 85 -16.06 -4.78 -5.04
CA GLU A 85 -17.48 -5.17 -5.10
C GLU A 85 -17.68 -6.60 -5.67
N GLU A 86 -16.62 -7.17 -6.26
CA GLU A 86 -16.57 -8.54 -6.78
C GLU A 86 -15.63 -9.41 -5.94
N ASP A 87 -15.67 -10.73 -6.12
CA ASP A 87 -14.81 -11.66 -5.37
C ASP A 87 -13.32 -11.41 -5.71
N PRO A 88 -12.47 -11.07 -4.72
CA PRO A 88 -11.04 -10.87 -4.97
C PRO A 88 -10.31 -12.13 -5.44
N LEU A 89 -10.77 -13.32 -5.06
CA LEU A 89 -10.16 -14.59 -5.46
C LEU A 89 -10.32 -14.83 -6.96
N GLU A 90 -11.49 -14.50 -7.51
CA GLU A 90 -11.77 -14.60 -8.94
C GLU A 90 -10.94 -13.59 -9.76
N GLN A 91 -10.48 -12.52 -9.11
CA GLN A 91 -9.62 -11.50 -9.68
C GLN A 91 -8.11 -11.79 -9.50
N GLY A 92 -7.76 -12.96 -8.96
CA GLY A 92 -6.36 -13.42 -8.83
C GLY A 92 -5.64 -12.94 -7.56
N PHE A 93 -6.37 -12.43 -6.56
CA PHE A 93 -5.81 -12.07 -5.26
C PHE A 93 -5.84 -13.25 -4.29
N GLU A 94 -4.93 -13.24 -3.32
CA GLU A 94 -4.89 -14.22 -2.23
C GLU A 94 -5.73 -13.75 -1.03
N LEU A 95 -6.26 -14.66 -0.21
CA LEU A 95 -6.96 -14.29 1.04
C LEU A 95 -6.03 -13.86 2.19
N ALA A 96 -4.71 -13.96 2.02
CA ALA A 96 -3.75 -13.84 3.11
C ALA A 96 -2.96 -12.53 3.04
N TYR A 97 -3.55 -11.47 3.59
CA TYR A 97 -2.88 -10.19 3.88
C TYR A 97 -2.86 -9.93 5.39
N ASP A 98 -1.77 -9.36 5.89
CA ASP A 98 -1.65 -8.97 7.30
C ASP A 98 -2.33 -7.62 7.57
N VAL A 99 -2.31 -6.74 6.56
CA VAL A 99 -2.91 -5.41 6.63
C VAL A 99 -3.67 -5.14 5.34
N VAL A 100 -4.92 -4.73 5.48
CA VAL A 100 -5.72 -4.16 4.39
C VAL A 100 -6.06 -2.73 4.77
N MET A 101 -5.78 -1.78 3.88
CA MET A 101 -6.12 -0.37 4.05
C MET A 101 -6.96 0.15 2.89
N ALA A 102 -7.78 1.16 3.14
CA ALA A 102 -8.61 1.82 2.15
C ALA A 102 -8.61 3.33 2.40
N SER A 103 -8.56 4.13 1.33
CA SER A 103 -8.45 5.60 1.41
C SER A 103 -9.34 6.32 0.41
#